data_AF-A0A1W1XLP1-F1
#
_entry.id   AF-A0A1W1XLP1-F1
#
_cell.length_a   1.000
_cell.length_b   1.000
_cell.length_c   1.000
_cell.angle_alpha   90.00
_cell.angle_beta   90.00
_cell.angle_gamma   90.00
#
_symmetry.space_group_name_H-M   'P 1'
#
loop_
_entity.id
_entity.type
_entity.pdbx_description
1 polymer ?
#
loop_
_entity_poly.entity_id
_entity_poly.type
_entity_poly.pdbx_seq_one_letter_code
_entity_poly.pdbx_strand_id
1 'polypeptide(L)'
;MSVYSKIFIIGNESKDGLEDIYVEILQGEGEKRWFEAKYDEEKFQRLGNIHAVIPKDRDDKNSILDACLAFVPGLFEQCHNLEKVKIELKDINTLDFSTGKHVPETWNMLREEAKGIFKEIHLYEAPLMRYKA
;
A
#
# COMPACT_ATOMS: atom_id res chain seq x y z
N MET A 1 18.93 -5.26 12.08
CA MET A 1 18.25 -6.47 11.55
C MET A 1 16.88 -6.06 11.09
N SER A 2 16.52 -6.37 9.86
CA SER A 2 15.20 -6.11 9.28
C SER A 2 14.27 -7.32 9.49
N VAL A 3 13.00 -7.08 9.79
CA VAL A 3 12.00 -8.14 10.00
C VAL A 3 10.61 -7.66 9.58
N TYR A 4 9.78 -8.55 9.04
CA TYR A 4 8.35 -8.23 8.87
C TYR A 4 7.63 -8.35 10.22
N SER A 5 6.86 -7.33 10.58
CA SER A 5 6.18 -7.22 11.88
C SER A 5 4.67 -7.35 11.76
N LYS A 6 4.09 -6.96 10.62
CA LYS A 6 2.66 -7.07 10.34
C LYS A 6 2.41 -7.46 8.89
N ILE A 7 1.25 -8.04 8.66
CA ILE A 7 0.65 -8.21 7.35
C ILE A 7 -0.71 -7.51 7.34
N PHE A 8 -1.00 -6.85 6.24
CA PHE A 8 -2.33 -6.36 5.90
C PHE A 8 -2.87 -7.17 4.72
N ILE A 9 -4.13 -7.54 4.76
CA ILE A 9 -4.74 -8.42 3.77
C ILE A 9 -5.97 -7.73 3.20
N ILE A 10 -6.10 -7.74 1.89
CA ILE A 10 -7.22 -7.16 1.14
C ILE A 10 -7.91 -8.27 0.36
N GLY A 11 -9.23 -8.32 0.47
CA GLY A 11 -10.09 -9.33 -0.14
C GLY A 11 -11.55 -8.89 -0.13
N ASN A 12 -12.45 -9.81 -0.46
CA ASN A 12 -13.89 -9.63 -0.35
C ASN A 12 -14.37 -10.10 1.02
N GLU A 13 -15.30 -9.37 1.63
CA GLU A 13 -15.91 -9.83 2.88
C GLU A 13 -17.09 -10.77 2.58
N SER A 14 -17.11 -11.91 3.26
CA SER A 14 -18.15 -12.93 3.20
C SER A 14 -18.76 -13.15 4.59
N LYS A 15 -19.68 -14.12 4.70
CA LYS A 15 -20.24 -14.52 6.00
C LYS A 15 -19.21 -15.13 6.94
N ASP A 16 -18.13 -15.71 6.40
CA ASP A 16 -17.11 -16.43 7.16
C ASP A 16 -15.84 -15.58 7.39
N GLY A 17 -15.84 -14.31 6.95
CA GLY A 17 -14.74 -13.36 7.11
C GLY A 17 -14.19 -12.87 5.77
N LEU A 18 -12.87 -12.70 5.69
CA LEU A 18 -12.21 -12.29 4.44
C LEU A 18 -12.02 -13.48 3.50
N GLU A 19 -12.68 -13.44 2.35
CA GLU A 19 -12.53 -14.37 1.23
C GLU A 19 -11.85 -13.70 0.03
N ASP A 20 -11.50 -14.50 -0.98
CA ASP A 20 -10.88 -14.03 -2.23
C ASP A 20 -9.71 -13.06 -2.01
N ILE A 21 -8.80 -13.40 -1.08
CA ILE A 21 -7.61 -12.58 -0.81
C ILE A 21 -6.85 -12.38 -2.12
N TYR A 22 -6.66 -11.13 -2.51
CA TYR A 22 -6.00 -10.77 -3.77
C TYR A 22 -4.74 -9.94 -3.58
N VAL A 23 -4.58 -9.27 -2.44
CA VAL A 23 -3.35 -8.53 -2.10
C VAL A 23 -2.99 -8.75 -0.63
N GLU A 24 -1.71 -8.96 -0.39
CA GLU A 24 -1.06 -8.97 0.91
C GLU A 24 -0.02 -7.85 0.97
N ILE A 25 -0.12 -6.95 1.94
CA ILE A 25 0.87 -5.89 2.18
C ILE A 25 1.66 -6.25 3.44
N LEU A 26 2.95 -6.48 3.29
CA LEU A 26 3.88 -6.78 4.37
C LEU A 26 4.48 -5.48 4.91
N GLN A 27 4.37 -5.28 6.22
CA GLN A 27 5.07 -4.20 6.92
C GLN A 27 6.39 -4.72 7.48
N GLY A 28 7.48 -4.13 7.02
CA GLY A 28 8.83 -4.36 7.52
C GLY A 28 9.27 -3.33 8.55
N GLU A 29 10.12 -3.77 9.48
CA GLU A 29 10.76 -2.96 10.51
C GLU A 29 12.28 -3.10 10.40
N GLY A 30 12.98 -1.97 10.31
CA GLY A 30 14.43 -1.88 10.22
C GLY A 30 14.89 -0.50 10.68
N GLU A 31 15.87 0.09 9.99
CA GLU A 31 16.23 1.50 10.20
C GLU A 31 15.02 2.42 9.95
N LYS A 32 14.28 2.15 8.87
CA LYS A 32 12.96 2.71 8.59
C LYS A 32 11.91 1.60 8.60
N ARG A 33 10.65 1.98 8.78
CA ARG A 33 9.51 1.12 8.40
C ARG A 33 9.41 1.13 6.87
N TRP A 34 8.98 0.03 6.28
CA TRP A 34 8.61 -0.01 4.86
C TRP A 34 7.43 -0.95 4.64
N PHE A 35 6.76 -0.79 3.51
CA PHE A 35 5.71 -1.68 3.03
C PHE A 35 6.12 -2.25 1.68
N GLU A 36 5.80 -3.51 1.48
CA GLU A 36 5.92 -4.24 0.22
C GLU A 36 4.64 -5.03 0.01
N ALA A 37 4.26 -5.30 -1.24
CA ALA A 37 3.08 -6.11 -1.51
C ALA A 37 3.43 -7.41 -2.23
N LYS A 38 2.65 -8.44 -1.91
CA LYS A 38 2.52 -9.70 -2.65
C LYS A 38 1.10 -9.74 -3.20
N TYR A 39 0.97 -10.03 -4.48
CA TYR A 39 -0.33 -10.09 -5.14
C TYR A 39 -0.23 -11.02 -6.34
N ASP A 40 -1.40 -11.50 -6.75
CA ASP A 40 -1.58 -12.18 -8.01
C ASP A 40 -1.45 -11.14 -9.14
N GLU A 41 -0.32 -11.17 -9.87
CA GLU A 41 -0.03 -10.22 -10.95
C GLU A 41 -1.03 -10.31 -12.11
N GLU A 42 -1.80 -11.41 -12.21
CA GLU A 42 -2.89 -11.53 -13.19
C GLU A 42 -4.13 -10.70 -12.79
N LYS A 43 -4.30 -10.44 -11.48
CA LYS A 43 -5.49 -9.75 -10.94
C LYS A 43 -5.27 -8.27 -10.66
N PHE A 44 -4.06 -7.88 -10.26
CA PHE A 44 -3.75 -6.49 -9.92
C PHE A 44 -2.39 -6.05 -10.47
N GLN A 45 -2.34 -4.81 -10.94
CA GLN A 45 -1.11 -4.15 -11.33
C GLN A 45 -0.80 -3.02 -10.34
N ARG A 46 0.44 -3.00 -9.84
CA ARG A 46 0.98 -1.88 -9.07
C ARG A 46 0.94 -0.57 -9.86
N LEU A 47 0.97 0.54 -9.13
CA LEU A 47 1.04 1.87 -9.73
C LEU A 47 2.44 2.09 -10.32
N GLY A 48 2.58 1.86 -11.63
CA GLY A 48 3.88 1.92 -12.31
C GLY A 48 4.80 0.76 -11.87
N ASN A 49 6.01 1.07 -11.41
CA ASN A 49 7.00 0.08 -10.98
C ASN A 49 7.24 0.04 -9.46
N ILE A 50 6.30 0.57 -8.67
CA ILE A 50 6.47 0.66 -7.21
C ILE A 50 6.48 -0.72 -6.55
N HIS A 51 7.59 -1.02 -5.89
CA HIS A 51 7.82 -2.23 -5.10
C HIS A 51 7.83 -1.95 -3.60
N ALA A 52 8.18 -0.73 -3.19
CA ALA A 52 8.27 -0.35 -1.79
C ALA A 52 7.69 1.04 -1.49
N VAL A 53 7.08 1.17 -0.32
CA VAL A 53 6.63 2.43 0.24
C VAL A 53 7.25 2.61 1.63
N ILE A 54 7.98 3.70 1.82
CA ILE A 54 8.56 4.09 3.11
C ILE A 54 7.69 5.23 3.65
N PRO A 55 6.94 5.03 4.74
CA PRO A 55 6.09 6.07 5.32
C PRO A 55 6.92 7.23 5.85
N LYS A 56 6.27 8.36 6.12
CA LYS A 56 6.95 9.55 6.65
C LYS A 56 7.66 9.23 7.98
N ASP A 57 6.95 8.52 8.85
CA ASP A 57 7.42 8.04 10.14
C ASP A 57 6.59 6.83 10.59
N ARG A 58 6.86 6.31 11.79
CA ARG A 58 6.21 5.10 12.32
C ARG A 58 4.75 5.32 12.77
N ASP A 59 4.34 6.56 12.98
CA ASP A 59 3.01 6.94 13.46
C ASP A 59 2.18 7.61 12.35
N ASP A 60 2.69 7.63 11.11
CA ASP A 60 2.01 8.21 9.97
C ASP A 60 0.69 7.48 9.68
N LYS A 61 -0.40 8.18 9.95
CA LYS A 61 -1.77 7.67 9.77
C LYS A 61 -2.14 7.43 8.30
N ASN A 62 -1.40 8.01 7.36
CA ASN A 62 -1.63 7.81 5.93
C ASN A 62 -0.83 6.64 5.36
N SER A 63 0.09 6.07 6.13
CA SER A 63 1.03 5.05 5.64
C SER A 63 0.37 3.88 4.91
N ILE A 64 -0.73 3.38 5.45
CA ILE A 64 -1.48 2.28 4.85
C ILE A 64 -2.25 2.71 3.61
N LEU A 65 -2.86 3.90 3.62
CA LEU A 65 -3.51 4.46 2.44
C LEU A 65 -2.50 4.64 1.30
N ASP A 66 -1.31 5.17 1.60
CA ASP A 66 -0.24 5.35 0.61
C ASP A 66 0.23 4.02 0.04
N ALA A 67 0.35 2.98 0.89
CA ALA A 67 0.65 1.62 0.44
C ALA A 67 -0.46 1.06 -0.46
N CYS A 68 -1.73 1.22 -0.10
CA CYS A 68 -2.85 0.78 -0.94
C CYS A 68 -2.89 1.49 -2.29
N LEU A 69 -2.67 2.81 -2.33
CA LEU A 69 -2.59 3.58 -3.58
C LEU A 69 -1.45 3.10 -4.49
N ALA A 70 -0.30 2.78 -3.90
CA ALA A 70 0.86 2.31 -4.64
C ALA A 70 0.68 0.87 -5.16
N PHE A 71 0.13 -0.02 -4.35
CA PHE A 71 0.12 -1.47 -4.64
C PHE A 71 -1.18 -1.97 -5.25
N VAL A 72 -2.30 -1.28 -5.04
CA VAL A 72 -3.62 -1.69 -5.52
C VAL A 72 -4.38 -0.50 -6.13
N PRO A 73 -3.78 0.23 -7.11
CA PRO A 73 -4.39 1.43 -7.68
C PRO A 73 -5.75 1.17 -8.35
N GLY A 74 -6.03 -0.08 -8.78
CA GLY A 74 -7.32 -0.48 -9.36
C GLY A 74 -8.53 -0.24 -8.43
N LEU A 75 -8.33 -0.26 -7.11
CA LEU A 75 -9.40 0.08 -6.16
C LEU A 75 -9.74 1.57 -6.15
N PHE A 76 -8.88 2.40 -6.74
CA PHE A 76 -8.95 3.86 -6.71
C PHE A 76 -9.14 4.47 -8.11
N GLU A 77 -9.62 3.70 -9.10
CA GLU A 77 -9.82 4.17 -10.49
C GLU A 77 -10.74 5.39 -10.61
N GLN A 78 -11.58 5.64 -9.60
CA GLN A 78 -12.45 6.82 -9.53
C GLN A 78 -11.70 8.12 -9.15
N CYS A 79 -10.46 8.02 -8.67
CA CYS A 79 -9.63 9.17 -8.33
C CYS A 79 -9.10 9.85 -9.59
N HIS A 80 -9.44 11.12 -9.78
CA HIS A 80 -9.10 11.89 -10.98
C HIS A 80 -7.58 12.09 -11.12
N ASN A 81 -6.86 12.15 -10.00
CA ASN A 81 -5.41 12.34 -10.00
C ASN A 81 -4.60 11.04 -10.16
N LEU A 82 -5.24 9.86 -10.20
CA LEU A 82 -4.52 8.58 -10.25
C LEU A 82 -3.65 8.45 -11.51
N GLU A 83 -4.21 8.71 -12.68
CA GLU A 83 -3.47 8.63 -13.95
C GLU A 83 -2.34 9.66 -14.03
N LYS A 84 -2.55 10.84 -13.44
CA LYS A 84 -1.51 11.87 -13.38
C LYS A 84 -0.34 11.42 -12.50
N VAL A 85 -0.62 10.88 -11.32
CA VAL A 85 0.40 10.29 -10.44
C VAL A 85 1.13 9.15 -11.15
N LYS A 86 0.42 8.28 -11.87
CA LYS A 86 1.02 7.18 -12.65
C LYS A 86 2.03 7.69 -13.68
N ILE A 87 1.71 8.77 -14.40
CA ILE A 87 2.62 9.42 -15.37
C ILE A 87 3.83 10.04 -14.66
N GLU A 88 3.64 10.68 -13.50
CA GLU A 88 4.71 11.30 -12.72
C GLU A 88 5.71 10.27 -12.16
N LEU A 89 5.24 9.07 -11.81
CA LEU A 89 6.07 8.00 -11.24
C LEU A 89 7.06 7.39 -12.24
N LYS A 90 6.72 7.29 -13.52
CA LYS A 90 7.58 6.69 -14.57
C LYS A 90 8.21 5.35 -14.11
N ASP A 91 9.54 5.33 -13.97
CA ASP A 91 10.35 4.15 -13.61
C ASP A 91 10.74 4.11 -12.12
N ILE A 92 10.10 4.94 -11.29
CA ILE A 92 10.31 4.91 -9.84
C ILE A 92 9.86 3.55 -9.30
N ASN A 93 10.69 2.99 -8.42
CA ASN A 93 10.43 1.71 -7.76
C ASN A 93 10.12 1.84 -6.26
N THR A 94 10.41 3.00 -5.66
CA THR A 94 10.26 3.24 -4.22
C THR A 94 9.75 4.64 -3.96
N LEU A 95 8.68 4.75 -3.17
CA LEU A 95 8.21 6.02 -2.61
C LEU A 95 8.81 6.21 -1.22
N ASP A 96 9.61 7.26 -1.01
CA ASP A 96 10.17 7.58 0.30
C ASP A 96 9.58 8.88 0.85
N PHE A 97 8.48 8.75 1.61
CA PHE A 97 7.81 9.87 2.27
C PHE A 97 8.61 10.44 3.43
N SER A 98 9.53 9.67 4.03
CA SER A 98 10.39 10.17 5.11
C SER A 98 11.38 11.24 4.64
N THR A 99 11.76 11.20 3.36
CA THR A 99 12.66 12.18 2.73
C THR A 99 11.96 13.04 1.67
N GLY A 100 10.71 12.72 1.31
CA GLY A 100 9.99 13.30 0.18
C GLY A 100 10.54 12.87 -1.18
N LYS A 101 11.53 11.96 -1.22
CA LYS A 101 12.17 11.52 -2.44
C LYS A 101 11.22 10.65 -3.25
N HIS A 102 11.12 10.93 -4.54
CA HIS A 102 10.29 10.20 -5.50
C HIS A 102 8.77 10.26 -5.22
N VAL A 103 8.33 11.10 -4.30
CA VAL A 103 6.90 11.34 -4.05
C VAL A 103 6.40 12.40 -5.04
N PRO A 104 5.45 12.07 -5.93
CA PRO A 104 4.91 13.04 -6.88
C PRO A 104 4.18 14.20 -6.18
N GLU A 105 4.24 15.41 -6.76
CA GLU A 105 3.59 16.60 -6.19
C GLU A 105 2.08 16.42 -6.06
N THR A 106 1.49 15.67 -7.01
CA THR A 106 0.05 15.38 -7.06
C THR A 106 -0.40 14.31 -6.07
N TRP A 107 0.53 13.63 -5.39
CA TRP A 107 0.21 12.54 -4.47
C TRP A 107 -0.74 12.98 -3.36
N ASN A 108 -0.56 14.19 -2.80
CA ASN A 108 -1.44 14.68 -1.74
C ASN A 108 -2.88 14.87 -2.25
N MET A 109 -3.08 15.29 -3.50
CA MET A 109 -4.41 15.41 -4.09
C MET A 109 -5.05 14.04 -4.26
N LEU A 110 -4.30 13.07 -4.80
CA LEU A 110 -4.74 11.67 -4.90
C LEU A 110 -5.13 11.10 -3.52
N ARG A 111 -4.31 11.37 -2.50
CA ARG A 111 -4.58 10.93 -1.12
C ARG A 111 -5.91 11.48 -0.61
N GLU A 112 -6.19 12.76 -0.80
CA GLU A 112 -7.47 13.34 -0.37
C GLU A 112 -8.67 12.73 -1.09
N GLU A 113 -8.57 12.49 -2.40
CA GLU A 113 -9.62 11.81 -3.18
C GLU A 113 -9.88 10.39 -2.68
N ALA A 114 -8.82 9.66 -2.35
CA ALA A 114 -8.88 8.25 -1.99
C ALA A 114 -9.41 7.98 -0.57
N LYS A 115 -9.41 8.98 0.33
CA LYS A 115 -9.85 8.80 1.73
C LYS A 115 -11.27 8.27 1.87
N GLY A 116 -12.17 8.62 0.95
CA GLY A 116 -13.54 8.10 0.94
C GLY A 116 -13.57 6.62 0.60
N ILE A 117 -12.96 6.28 -0.54
CA ILE A 117 -12.88 4.91 -1.07
C ILE A 117 -12.18 3.97 -0.08
N PHE A 118 -11.09 4.44 0.54
CA PHE A 118 -10.29 3.64 1.47
C PHE A 118 -11.09 3.12 2.68
N LYS A 119 -12.13 3.84 3.11
CA LYS A 119 -12.99 3.41 4.22
C LYS A 119 -13.88 2.22 3.86
N GLU A 120 -14.14 2.02 2.58
CA GLU A 120 -14.97 0.94 2.06
C GLU A 120 -14.14 -0.30 1.69
N ILE A 121 -12.81 -0.22 1.76
CA ILE A 121 -11.93 -1.35 1.48
C ILE A 121 -11.93 -2.28 2.71
N HIS A 122 -12.24 -3.56 2.49
CA HIS A 122 -12.08 -4.59 3.50
C HIS A 122 -10.59 -4.91 3.69
N LEU A 123 -9.99 -4.22 4.66
CA LEU A 123 -8.59 -4.34 5.04
C LEU A 123 -8.48 -4.97 6.43
N TYR A 124 -7.81 -6.11 6.51
CA TYR A 124 -7.55 -6.81 7.76
C TYR A 124 -6.07 -6.69 8.12
N GLU A 125 -5.75 -6.56 9.42
CA GLU A 125 -4.36 -6.55 9.90
C GLU A 125 -4.09 -7.74 10.84
N ALA A 126 -2.89 -8.29 10.74
CA ALA A 126 -2.41 -9.31 11.67
C ALA A 126 -0.93 -9.11 12.04
N PRO A 127 -0.54 -9.30 13.31
CA PRO A 127 0.86 -9.29 13.70
C PRO A 127 1.58 -10.57 13.20
N LEU A 128 2.81 -10.41 12.72
CA LEU A 128 3.66 -11.53 12.33
C LEU A 128 4.55 -11.95 13.50
N MET A 129 4.44 -13.22 13.87
CA MET A 129 5.24 -13.83 14.93
C MET A 129 6.00 -15.02 14.38
N ARG A 130 7.28 -15.13 14.73
CA ARG A 130 8.09 -16.29 14.36
C ARG A 130 7.54 -17.52 15.07
N TYR A 131 7.07 -18.50 14.30
CA TYR A 131 6.72 -19.81 14.83
C TYR A 131 7.97 -20.50 15.37
N LYS A 132 7.85 -21.06 16.58
CA LYS A 132 8.86 -21.91 17.20
C LYS A 132 8.19 -23.27 17.40
N ALA A 133 8.64 -24.26 16.63
CA ALA A 133 8.26 -25.65 16.80
C ALA A 133 8.99 -26.27 18.01
#